data_AF-A0A1I2G7W3-F1
#
_entry.id   AF-A0A1I2G7W3-F1
#
_cell.length_a   1.000
_cell.length_b   1.000
_cell.length_c   1.000
_cell.angle_alpha   90.00
_cell.angle_beta   90.00
_cell.angle_gamma   90.00
#
_symmetry.space_group_name_H-M   'P 1'
#
loop_
_entity.id
_entity.type
_entity.pdbx_description
1 polymer ?
#
loop_
_entity_poly.entity_id
_entity_poly.type
_entity_poly.pdbx_seq_one_letter_code
_entity_poly.pdbx_strand_id
1 'polypeptide(L)' 'MAISAKYFGDLIRKETGKSRLDYIQLRLIELAKERIFDTRKTVSEIAYELGFKYPQHFSRLFKQKVGVTPNEYRMAN' A
#
# COMPACT_ATOMS: atom_id res chain seq x y z
N MET A 1 6.06 -20.56 -3.96
CA MET A 1 5.05 -20.06 -4.92
C MET A 1 4.64 -18.65 -4.52
N ALA A 2 5.30 -17.62 -5.06
CA ALA A 2 4.98 -16.23 -4.76
C ALA A 2 3.92 -15.76 -5.75
N ILE A 3 2.70 -15.48 -5.28
CA ILE A 3 1.66 -14.84 -6.10
C ILE A 3 2.19 -13.46 -6.44
N SER A 4 2.78 -13.32 -7.63
CA SER A 4 3.44 -12.09 -8.01
C SER A 4 2.40 -10.96 -8.05
N ALA A 5 2.74 -9.81 -7.47
CA ALA A 5 1.97 -8.56 -7.45
C ALA A 5 1.35 -8.15 -8.80
N LYS A 6 1.83 -8.75 -9.90
CA LYS A 6 1.28 -8.64 -11.25
C LYS A 6 -0.19 -9.12 -11.35
N TYR A 7 -0.57 -10.19 -10.64
CA TYR A 7 -1.92 -10.75 -10.69
C TYR A 7 -2.95 -9.84 -10.00
N PHE A 8 -2.53 -9.12 -8.95
CA PHE A 8 -3.38 -8.19 -8.23
C PHE A 8 -3.68 -6.93 -9.07
N GLY A 9 -2.66 -6.37 -9.74
CA GLY A 9 -2.82 -5.20 -10.60
C GLY A 9 -3.72 -5.44 -11.83
N ASP A 10 -3.77 -6.67 -12.33
CA ASP A 10 -4.67 -7.04 -13.44
C ASP A 10 -6.09 -7.38 -12.96
N LEU A 11 -6.25 -7.84 -11.71
CA LEU A 11 -7.55 -8.05 -11.07
C LEU A 11 -8.23 -6.72 -10.66
N ILE A 12 -7.46 -5.73 -10.22
CA ILE A 12 -7.95 -4.40 -9.79
C ILE A 12 -8.53 -3.58 -10.96
N ARG A 13 -8.06 -3.81 -12.19
CA ARG A 13 -8.44 -3.01 -13.36
C ARG A 13 -9.79 -3.39 -13.97
N LYS A 14 -10.31 -4.58 -13.65
CA LYS A 14 -11.43 -5.19 -14.41
C LYS A 14 -12.82 -4.96 -13.80
N GLU A 15 -12.94 -4.50 -12.55
CA GLU A 15 -14.15 -4.76 -11.74
C GLU A 15 -14.68 -3.58 -10.89
N THR A 16 -14.43 -2.30 -11.24
CA THR A 16 -14.87 -1.20 -10.35
C THR A 16 -15.49 0.03 -10.98
N GLY A 17 -16.81 0.00 -11.04
CA GLY A 17 -17.60 1.10 -10.49
C GLY A 17 -17.51 1.05 -8.96
N LYS A 18 -17.37 2.21 -8.30
CA LYS A 18 -16.98 2.37 -6.89
C LYS A 18 -17.88 1.61 -5.88
N SER A 19 -17.27 0.77 -5.03
CA SER A 19 -17.54 0.66 -3.56
C SER A 19 -16.65 -0.38 -2.85
N ARG A 20 -16.17 -1.45 -3.53
CA ARG A 20 -15.32 -2.50 -2.90
C ARG A 20 -13.82 -2.18 -2.91
N LEU A 21 -13.31 -1.54 -3.95
CA LEU A 21 -11.89 -1.18 -4.00
C LEU A 21 -11.49 -0.12 -2.98
N ASP A 22 -12.36 0.87 -2.73
CA ASP A 22 -12.07 1.87 -1.70
C ASP A 22 -11.94 1.21 -0.32
N TYR A 23 -12.80 0.23 -0.02
CA TYR A 23 -12.70 -0.55 1.20
C TYR A 23 -11.39 -1.35 1.27
N ILE A 24 -11.01 -2.04 0.19
CA ILE A 24 -9.73 -2.78 0.12
C ILE A 24 -8.54 -1.84 0.29
N GLN A 25 -8.56 -0.67 -0.36
CA GLN A 25 -7.51 0.33 -0.24
C GLN A 25 -7.41 0.87 1.19
N LEU A 26 -8.54 1.15 1.85
CA LEU A 26 -8.55 1.57 3.25
C LEU A 26 -7.94 0.51 4.17
N ARG A 27 -8.33 -0.76 3.99
CA ARG A 27 -7.75 -1.88 4.76
C ARG A 27 -6.25 -2.05 4.49
N LEU A 28 -5.80 -1.89 3.25
CA LEU A 28 -4.38 -1.89 2.88
C LEU A 28 -3.60 -0.76 3.57
N ILE A 29 -4.17 0.44 3.65
CA ILE A 29 -3.53 1.58 4.31
C ILE A 29 -3.42 1.40 5.82
N GLU A 30 -4.44 0.85 6.48
CA GLU A 30 -4.33 0.51 7.91
C GLU A 30 -3.23 -0.51 8.18
N LEU A 31 -3.16 -1.58 7.37
CA LEU A 31 -2.07 -2.56 7.45
C LEU A 31 -0.69 -1.97 7.16
N ALA A 32 -0.63 -0.94 6.31
CA ALA A 32 0.61 -0.24 6.01
C ALA A 32 1.07 0.63 7.19
N LYS A 33 0.14 1.32 7.87
CA LYS A 33 0.43 2.15 9.05
C LYS A 33 1.05 1.31 10.17
N GLU A 34 0.52 0.12 10.42
CA GLU A 34 1.08 -0.83 11.40
C GLU A 34 2.50 -1.29 11.03
N ARG A 35 2.72 -1.60 9.75
CA ARG A 35 4.03 -2.11 9.27
C ARG A 35 5.09 -1.02 9.11
N ILE A 36 4.71 0.24 8.90
CA ILE A 36 5.64 1.34 8.66
C ILE A 36 6.60 1.57 9.82
N PHE A 37 6.18 1.24 11.05
CA PHE A 37 7.00 1.37 12.26
C PHE A 37 8.01 0.22 12.44
N ASP A 38 7.95 -0.83 11.62
CA ASP A 38 9.03 -1.84 11.60
C ASP A 38 10.28 -1.25 10.94
N THR A 39 11.23 -0.81 11.75
CA THR A 39 12.50 -0.20 11.32
C THR A 39 13.42 -1.18 10.60
N ARG A 40 13.14 -2.50 10.67
CA ARG A 40 13.89 -3.52 9.96
C ARG A 40 13.53 -3.58 8.47
N LYS A 41 12.44 -2.93 8.06
CA LYS A 41 11.95 -2.94 6.68
C LYS A 41 11.93 -1.53 6.10
N THR A 42 12.39 -1.40 4.87
CA THR A 42 12.25 -0.19 4.08
C THR A 42 10.79 0.02 3.66
N VAL A 43 10.41 1.26 3.38
CA VAL A 43 9.09 1.59 2.82
C VAL A 43 8.82 0.83 1.52
N SER A 44 9.86 0.60 0.71
CA SER A 44 9.76 -0.18 -0.51
C SER A 44 9.43 -1.64 -0.24
N GLU A 45 10.09 -2.29 0.72
CA GLU A 45 9.80 -3.68 1.11
C GLU A 45 8.36 -3.83 1.63
N ILE A 46 7.90 -2.88 2.45
CA ILE A 46 6.51 -2.85 2.93
C ILE A 46 5.54 -2.73 1.74
N ALA A 47 5.84 -1.87 0.76
CA ALA A 47 5.02 -1.76 -0.44
C ALA A 47 4.96 -3.08 -1.23
N TYR A 48 6.10 -3.77 -1.38
CA TYR A 48 6.13 -5.07 -2.05
C TYR A 48 5.34 -6.15 -1.30
N GLU A 49 5.44 -6.20 0.03
CA GLU A 49 4.67 -7.13 0.88
C GLU A 49 3.15 -6.88 0.80
N LEU A 50 2.76 -5.61 0.65
CA LEU A 50 1.36 -5.21 0.47
C LEU A 50 0.85 -5.43 -0.96
N GLY A 51 1.67 -5.99 -1.86
CA GLY A 51 1.30 -6.33 -3.22
C GLY A 51 1.45 -5.18 -4.22
N PHE A 52 2.13 -4.09 -3.87
CA PHE A 52 2.44 -3.03 -4.83
C PHE A 52 3.64 -3.42 -5.69
N LYS A 53 3.45 -3.41 -7.00
CA LYS A 53 4.54 -3.62 -7.97
C LYS A 53 5.56 -2.47 -7.97
N TYR A 54 5.12 -1.27 -7.63
CA TYR A 54 5.92 -0.05 -7.66
C TYR A 54 5.73 0.73 -6.36
N PRO A 55 6.77 0.90 -5.54
CA PRO A 55 6.70 1.63 -4.27
C PRO A 55 6.19 3.08 -4.41
N GLN A 56 6.44 3.73 -5.55
CA GLN A 56 5.98 5.09 -5.81
C GLN A 56 4.43 5.20 -5.81
N HIS A 57 3.74 4.17 -6.32
CA HIS A 57 2.29 4.11 -6.30
C HIS A 57 1.75 3.96 -4.88
N PHE A 58 2.40 3.12 -4.07
CA PHE A 58 2.10 2.99 -2.66
C PHE A 58 2.26 4.32 -1.93
N SER A 59 3.41 4.99 -2.09
CA SER A 59 3.67 6.28 -1.42
C SER A 59 2.64 7.35 -1.77
N ARG A 60 2.20 7.40 -3.05
CA ARG A 60 1.17 8.33 -3.50
C ARG A 60 -0.21 7.98 -2.92
N LEU A 61 -0.60 6.70 -2.93
CA LEU A 61 -1.88 6.25 -2.34
C LEU A 61 -1.90 6.49 -0.82
N PHE A 62 -0.80 6.17 -0.15
CA PHE A 62 -0.64 6.38 1.29
C PHE A 62 -0.78 7.87 1.63
N LYS A 63 -0.07 8.74 0.93
CA LYS A 63 -0.22 10.19 1.10
C LYS A 63 -1.64 10.67 0.83
N GLN A 64 -2.32 10.13 -0.18
CA GLN A 64 -3.70 10.50 -0.49
C GLN A 64 -4.69 10.11 0.61
N LYS A 65 -4.48 8.95 1.27
CA LYS A 65 -5.40 8.43 2.29
C LYS A 65 -5.03 8.87 3.72
N VAL A 66 -3.75 9.09 4.01
CA VAL A 66 -3.22 9.44 5.35
C VAL A 66 -2.85 10.91 5.47
N GLY A 67 -2.62 11.61 4.36
CA GLY A 67 -2.24 13.03 4.32
C GLY A 67 -0.72 13.28 4.28
N VAL A 68 0.07 12.31 4.76
CA VAL A 68 1.54 12.37 4.79
C VAL A 68 2.15 11.18 4.06
N THR A 69 3.41 11.30 3.64
CA THR A 69 4.14 10.19 3.01
C THR A 69 4.45 9.08 4.03
N PRO A 70 4.69 7.83 3.58
CA PRO A 70 5.08 6.73 4.47
C PRO A 70 6.33 7.03 5.31
N ASN A 71 7.30 7.77 4.74
CA ASN A 71 8.53 8.17 5.45
C ASN A 71 8.23 9.23 6.52
N GLU A 72 7.43 10.24 6.21
CA GLU A 72 7.00 11.24 7.19
C GLU A 72 6.20 10.58 8.33
N TYR A 73 5.32 9.63 8.00
CA TYR A 73 4.56 8.86 8.99
C TYR A 73 5.47 8.01 9.88
N ARG A 74 6.54 7.44 9.33
CA ARG A 74 7.57 6.71 10.08
C ARG A 74 8.34 7.60 11.05
N MET A 75 8.66 8.82 10.61
CA MET A 75 9.40 9.80 11.41
C MET A 75 8.55 10.50 12.47
N ALA A 76 7.22 10.40 12.37
CA ALA A 76 6.29 10.93 13.36
C ALA A 76 6.18 10.08 14.64
N ASN A 77 7.02 9.05 14.78
CA ASN A 77 7.14 8.18 15.96
C ASN A 77 8.41 8.48 16.76
#